data_AF-A0A3D4JT22-F1
#
_entry.id   AF-A0A3D4JT22-F1
#
_cell.length_a   1.000
_cell.length_b   1.000
_cell.length_c   1.000
_cell.angle_alpha   90.00
_cell.angle_beta   90.00
_cell.angle_gamma   90.00
#
_symmetry.space_group_name_H-M   'P 1'
#
loop_
_entity.id
_entity.type
_entity.pdbx_description
1 polymer ?
#
loop_
_entity_poly.entity_id
_entity_poly.type
_entity_poly.pdbx_seq_one_letter_code
_entity_poly.pdbx_strand_id
1 'polypeptide(L)' 'IEKISDWKFEENPDVVQILADRDIVFPIKNSKPDYVIKGGSHLFPITKFKEVASILKGVLE' A
#
# COMPACT_ATOMS: atom_id res chain seq x y z
N ILE A 1 -5.99 -1.45 24.24
CA ILE A 1 -5.10 -2.43 23.56
C ILE A 1 -5.86 -3.70 23.24
N GLU A 2 -6.51 -4.37 24.20
CA GLU A 2 -7.29 -5.61 23.95
C GLU A 2 -8.21 -5.55 22.72
N LYS A 3 -9.06 -4.51 22.59
CA LYS A 3 -9.96 -4.36 21.44
C LYS A 3 -9.26 -4.23 20.07
N ILE A 4 -8.02 -3.74 20.04
CA ILE A 4 -7.22 -3.61 18.80
C ILE A 4 -6.59 -4.96 18.45
N SER A 5 -6.16 -5.72 19.46
CA SER A 5 -5.62 -7.07 19.30
C SER A 5 -6.67 -8.07 18.82
N ASP A 6 -7.93 -7.87 19.19
CA ASP A 6 -9.06 -8.71 18.74
C ASP A 6 -9.63 -8.27 17.39
N TRP A 7 -9.13 -7.18 16.79
CA TRP A 7 -9.61 -6.72 15.49
C TRP A 7 -9.21 -7.72 14.40
N LYS A 8 -10.20 -8.47 13.91
CA LYS A 8 -10.08 -9.35 12.75
C LYS A 8 -10.75 -8.69 11.55
N PHE A 9 -10.11 -8.80 10.40
CA PHE A 9 -10.63 -8.35 9.11
C PHE A 9 -10.42 -9.47 8.10
N GLU A 10 -11.38 -9.64 7.20
CA GLU A 10 -11.27 -10.52 6.04
C GLU A 10 -10.83 -9.68 4.84
N GLU A 11 -9.88 -10.19 4.06
CA GLU A 11 -9.38 -9.52 2.86
C GLU A 11 -10.55 -9.14 1.94
N ASN A 12 -10.64 -7.85 1.58
CA ASN A 12 -11.64 -7.35 0.66
C ASN A 12 -11.04 -7.31 -0.75
N PRO A 13 -11.52 -8.12 -1.70
CA PRO A 13 -10.98 -8.16 -3.07
C PRO A 13 -11.21 -6.87 -3.86
N ASP A 14 -12.13 -6.00 -3.43
CA ASP A 14 -12.41 -4.71 -4.07
C ASP A 14 -11.45 -3.60 -3.58
N VAL A 15 -10.54 -3.91 -2.65
CA VAL A 15 -9.58 -2.95 -2.08
C VAL A 15 -8.18 -3.30 -2.55
N VAL A 16 -7.52 -2.33 -3.18
CA VAL A 16 -6.11 -2.44 -3.57
C VAL A 16 -5.26 -1.52 -2.70
N GLN A 17 -4.21 -2.08 -2.09
CA GLN A 17 -3.21 -1.38 -1.31
C GLN A 17 -1.90 -1.25 -2.10
N ILE A 18 -1.48 0.01 -2.30
CA ILE A 18 -0.18 0.35 -2.88
C ILE A 18 0.68 0.97 -1.78
N LEU A 19 1.88 0.41 -1.54
CA LEU A 19 2.86 0.96 -0.59
C LEU A 19 4.24 1.07 -1.24
N ALA A 20 5.17 1.73 -0.56
CA ALA A 20 6.56 1.82 -1.02
C ALA A 20 7.54 1.18 -0.04
N ASP A 21 8.60 0.58 -0.57
CA ASP A 21 9.54 -0.25 0.21
C ASP A 21 10.47 0.54 1.15
N ARG A 22 10.59 1.87 0.97
CA ARG A 22 11.32 2.76 1.87
C ARG A 22 10.39 3.69 2.67
N ASP A 23 9.10 3.36 2.76
CA ASP A 23 8.19 4.04 3.68
C ASP A 23 8.55 3.70 5.13
N ILE A 24 9.01 4.70 5.88
CA ILE A 24 9.34 4.59 7.31
C ILE A 24 8.13 4.87 8.22
N VAL A 25 7.12 5.56 7.70
CA VAL A 25 5.88 5.89 8.41
C VAL A 25 4.96 4.66 8.43
N PHE A 26 4.87 3.97 7.29
CA PHE A 26 4.15 2.71 7.13
C PHE A 26 5.05 1.59 6.58
N PRO A 27 5.85 0.93 7.44
CA PRO A 27 6.78 -0.10 7.01
C PRO A 27 6.07 -1.31 6.40
N ILE A 28 6.47 -1.70 5.18
CA ILE A 28 5.85 -2.83 4.46
C ILE A 28 5.93 -4.17 5.21
N LYS A 29 6.89 -4.35 6.12
CA LYS A 29 7.01 -5.57 6.95
C LYS A 29 5.80 -5.83 7.85
N ASN A 30 5.02 -4.79 8.12
CA ASN A 30 3.82 -4.85 8.97
C ASN A 30 2.53 -4.83 8.14
N SER A 31 2.63 -4.88 6.81
CA SER A 31 1.53 -4.75 5.86
C SER A 31 1.59 -5.87 4.81
N LYS A 32 0.50 -6.06 4.06
CA LYS A 32 0.45 -6.96 2.91
C LYS A 32 -0.08 -6.19 1.68
N PRO A 33 0.73 -5.30 1.10
CA PRO A 33 0.29 -4.52 -0.05
C PRO A 33 0.21 -5.40 -1.31
N ASP A 34 -0.78 -5.12 -2.16
CA ASP A 34 -0.92 -5.74 -3.48
C ASP A 34 0.18 -5.28 -4.44
N TYR A 35 0.61 -4.01 -4.30
CA TYR A 35 1.67 -3.43 -5.11
C TYR A 35 2.72 -2.72 -4.25
N VAL A 36 3.99 -2.91 -4.62
CA VAL A 36 5.14 -2.29 -3.93
C VAL A 36 5.94 -1.42 -4.90
N ILE A 37 5.92 -0.12 -4.65
CA ILE A 37 6.74 0.88 -5.36
C ILE A 37 8.17 0.79 -4.85
N LYS A 38 9.12 0.48 -5.74
CA LYS A 38 10.54 0.32 -5.37
C LYS A 38 11.28 1.65 -5.26
N GLY A 39 12.02 1.82 -4.17
CA GLY A 39 12.79 3.02 -3.87
C GLY A 39 11.92 4.25 -3.55
N GLY A 40 10.62 4.07 -3.30
CA GLY A 40 9.72 5.14 -2.88
C GLY A 40 9.67 5.28 -1.35
N SER A 41 9.53 6.51 -0.87
CA SER A 41 9.24 6.80 0.55
C SER A 41 7.73 6.95 0.76
N HIS A 42 7.29 7.41 1.93
CA HIS A 42 5.89 7.77 2.18
C HIS A 42 5.31 8.74 1.14
N LEU A 43 6.16 9.57 0.53
CA LEU A 43 5.77 10.53 -0.52
C LEU A 43 5.82 9.92 -1.94
N PHE A 44 5.78 8.59 -2.08
CA PHE A 44 5.75 7.91 -3.37
C PHE A 44 4.59 8.35 -4.29
N PRO A 45 3.39 8.76 -3.81
CA PRO A 45 2.34 9.24 -4.70
C PRO A 45 2.77 10.47 -5.50
N ILE A 46 3.66 11.30 -4.94
CA ILE A 46 4.18 12.51 -5.57
C ILE A 46 5.48 12.21 -6.32
N THR A 47 6.41 11.51 -5.68
CA THR A 47 7.77 11.28 -6.22
C THR A 47 7.85 10.17 -7.27
N LYS A 48 6.87 9.26 -7.29
CA LYS A 48 6.75 8.11 -8.20
C LYS A 48 5.39 8.10 -8.91
N PHE A 49 4.79 9.28 -9.11
CA PHE A 49 3.43 9.44 -9.65
C PHE A 49 3.15 8.65 -10.94
N LYS A 50 4.14 8.49 -11.83
CA LYS A 50 3.98 7.72 -13.08
C LYS A 50 3.75 6.23 -12.83
N GLU A 51 4.45 5.65 -11.87
CA GLU A 51 4.34 4.24 -11.51
C GLU A 51 2.99 3.99 -10.81
N VAL A 52 2.61 4.89 -9.89
CA VAL A 52 1.28 4.88 -9.26
C VAL A 52 0.17 4.98 -10.30
N ALA A 53 0.27 5.92 -11.24
CA ALA A 53 -0.74 6.08 -12.29
C ALA A 53 -0.84 4.83 -13.18
N SER A 54 0.28 4.17 -13.49
CA SER A 54 0.28 2.92 -14.25
C SER A 54 -0.42 1.79 -13.51
N ILE A 55 -0.21 1.67 -12.20
CA ILE A 55 -0.90 0.67 -11.36
C ILE A 55 -2.40 0.97 -11.34
N LEU A 56 -2.77 2.23 -11.04
CA LEU A 56 -4.17 2.63 -10.98
C LEU A 56 -4.90 2.40 -12.30
N LYS A 57 -4.25 2.67 -13.43
CA LYS A 57 -4.81 2.38 -14.75
C LYS A 57 -5.10 0.89 -14.93
N GLY A 58 -4.18 0.01 -14.53
CA GLY A 58 -4.38 -1.44 -14.63
C GLY A 58 -5.42 -2.01 -13.66
N VAL A 59 -5.75 -1.30 -12.58
CA VAL A 59 -6.77 -1.69 -11.60
C VAL A 59 -8.17 -1.18 -11.99
N LEU A 60 -8.24 -0.02 -12.67
CA LEU A 60 -9.50 0.67 -12.97
C LEU A 60 -10.00 0.45 -14.41
N GLU A 61 -9.22 -0.21 -15.28
CA GLU A 61 -9.62 -0.64 -16.63
C GLU A 61 -10.06 -2.11 -16.63
#